data_AF-A0A930R4P8-F1
#
_entry.id   AF-A0A930R4P8-F1
#
_cell.length_a   1.000
_cell.length_b   1.000
_cell.length_c   1.000
_cell.angle_alpha   90.00
_cell.angle_beta   90.00
_cell.angle_gamma   90.00
#
_symmetry.space_group_name_H-M   'P 1'
#
loop_
_entity.id
_entity.type
_entity.pdbx_description
1 polymer ?
#
loop_
_entity_poly.entity_id
_entity_poly.type
_entity_poly.pdbx_seq_one_letter_code
_entity_poly.pdbx_strand_id
1 'polypeptide(L)'
;MSINFDEIIDRRGTSCLKYDFAVERGYPKDILPFWVADMDFRAPVPVIDALTARTAHGIFGYTQLKDDYFNVLRDWFRTRHA
;
A
#
# COMPACT_ATOMS: atom_id res chain seq x y z
N MET A 1 7.85 -17.41 5.81
CA MET A 1 6.40 -17.24 5.58
C MET A 1 6.16 -17.22 4.09
N SER A 2 5.27 -18.06 3.58
CA SER A 2 4.82 -17.96 2.19
C SER A 2 3.81 -16.82 2.07
N ILE A 3 3.95 -15.99 1.03
CA ILE A 3 2.95 -14.98 0.68
C ILE A 3 1.99 -15.63 -0.32
N ASN A 4 0.69 -15.54 -0.08
CA ASN A 4 -0.32 -16.03 -1.01
C ASN A 4 -0.74 -14.89 -1.96
N PHE A 5 -0.24 -14.91 -3.20
CA PHE A 5 -0.65 -13.95 -4.23
C PHE A 5 -1.90 -14.40 -4.99
N ASP A 6 -2.38 -15.63 -4.78
CA ASP A 6 -3.61 -16.15 -5.41
C ASP A 6 -4.87 -15.79 -4.59
N GLU A 7 -4.71 -15.16 -3.42
CA GLU A 7 -5.83 -14.66 -2.62
C GLU A 7 -6.55 -13.53 -3.37
N ILE A 8 -7.82 -13.75 -3.70
CA ILE A 8 -8.68 -12.71 -4.29
C ILE A 8 -9.21 -11.83 -3.17
N ILE A 9 -8.83 -10.55 -3.20
CA ILE A 9 -9.27 -9.54 -2.24
C ILE A 9 -10.25 -8.59 -2.95
N ASP A 10 -11.48 -8.50 -2.47
CA ASP A 10 -12.42 -7.49 -2.98
C ASP A 10 -12.01 -6.10 -2.49
N ARG A 11 -11.82 -5.19 -3.45
CA ARG A 11 -11.42 -3.79 -3.20
C ARG A 11 -12.57 -2.81 -3.40
N ARG A 12 -13.78 -3.28 -3.73
CA ARG A 12 -14.97 -2.42 -3.86
C ARG A 12 -15.43 -1.88 -2.50
N GLY A 13 -15.97 -0.66 -2.51
CA GLY A 13 -16.44 0.01 -1.29
C GLY A 13 -15.32 0.42 -0.34
N THR A 14 -14.09 0.51 -0.84
CA THR A 14 -12.91 0.93 -0.05
C THR A 14 -12.37 2.30 -0.46
N SER A 15 -13.13 3.04 -1.27
CA SER A 15 -12.69 4.28 -1.94
C SER A 15 -11.50 4.02 -2.86
N CYS A 16 -11.51 2.87 -3.54
CA CYS A 16 -10.45 2.43 -4.43
C CYS A 16 -10.60 3.09 -5.81
N LEU A 17 -9.66 3.95 -6.20
CA LEU A 17 -9.65 4.61 -7.51
C LEU A 17 -9.80 3.62 -8.68
N LYS A 18 -9.13 2.45 -8.58
CA LYS A 18 -9.11 1.41 -9.60
C LYS A 18 -10.50 0.79 -9.86
N TYR A 19 -11.30 0.61 -8.81
CA TYR A 19 -12.60 -0.07 -8.86
C TYR A 19 -13.78 0.89 -8.70
N ASP A 20 -13.83 1.64 -7.59
CA ASP A 20 -14.99 2.44 -7.18
C ASP A 20 -15.21 3.67 -8.06
N PHE A 21 -14.14 4.23 -8.64
CA PHE A 21 -14.20 5.45 -9.46
C PHE A 21 -13.98 5.19 -10.96
N ALA A 22 -14.09 3.93 -11.42
CA ALA A 22 -13.90 3.58 -12.82
C ALA A 22 -14.86 4.35 -13.75
N VAL A 23 -16.14 4.46 -13.38
CA VAL A 23 -17.16 5.21 -14.16
C VAL A 23 -16.85 6.69 -14.21
N GLU A 24 -16.47 7.29 -13.08
CA GLU A 24 -16.07 8.71 -13.00
C GLU A 24 -14.83 9.01 -13.85
N ARG A 25 -14.01 7.98 -14.11
CA ARG A 25 -12.83 8.04 -14.98
C ARG A 25 -13.11 7.69 -16.44
N GLY A 26 -14.39 7.54 -16.80
CA GLY A 26 -14.84 7.30 -18.18
C GLY A 26 -14.81 5.83 -18.60
N TYR A 27 -14.61 4.89 -17.67
CA TYR A 27 -14.66 3.46 -17.97
C TYR A 27 -16.07 2.89 -17.79
N PRO A 28 -16.42 1.78 -18.47
CA PRO A 28 -17.68 1.07 -18.24
C PRO A 28 -17.83 0.60 -16.79
N LYS A 29 -19.07 0.58 -16.27
CA LYS A 29 -19.40 0.20 -14.89
C LYS A 29 -18.91 -1.20 -14.49
N ASP A 30 -18.86 -2.12 -15.45
CA ASP A 30 -18.54 -3.53 -15.21
C ASP A 30 -17.19 -3.95 -15.82
N ILE A 31 -16.29 -2.98 -16.04
CA ILE A 31 -14.94 -3.28 -16.52
C ILE A 31 -14.13 -4.02 -15.46
N LEU A 32 -13.30 -4.98 -15.89
CA LEU A 32 -12.19 -5.47 -15.07
C LEU A 32 -11.04 -4.46 -15.15
N PRO A 33 -10.66 -3.80 -14.04
CA PRO A 33 -9.75 -2.67 -14.11
C PRO A 33 -8.28 -3.12 -14.13
N PHE A 34 -7.58 -2.82 -15.22
CA PHE A 34 -6.13 -3.09 -15.40
C PHE A 34 -5.34 -1.83 -15.78
N TRP A 35 -5.82 -0.65 -15.35
CA TRP A 35 -5.42 0.63 -15.94
C TRP A 35 -4.53 1.51 -15.05
N VAL A 36 -4.73 1.51 -13.73
CA VAL A 36 -3.94 2.30 -12.78
C VAL A 36 -2.87 1.47 -12.08
N ALA A 37 -1.69 2.06 -11.88
CA ALA A 37 -0.51 1.38 -11.33
C ALA A 37 -0.54 1.25 -9.80
N ASP A 38 -1.47 0.44 -9.30
CA ASP A 38 -1.44 -0.15 -7.95
C ASP A 38 -1.65 -1.68 -8.04
N MET A 39 -1.65 -2.37 -6.89
CA MET A 39 -1.76 -3.84 -6.85
C MET A 39 -3.04 -4.29 -6.15
N ASP A 40 -3.55 -5.46 -6.55
CA ASP A 40 -4.66 -6.15 -5.86
C ASP A 40 -4.14 -7.13 -4.80
N PHE A 41 -2.93 -6.88 -4.29
CA PHE A 41 -2.30 -7.65 -3.23
C PHE A 41 -2.31 -6.88 -1.91
N ARG A 42 -2.35 -7.63 -0.81
CA ARG A 42 -2.15 -7.08 0.52
C ARG A 42 -0.72 -6.53 0.65
N ALA A 43 -0.56 -5.41 1.35
CA ALA A 43 0.76 -4.90 1.72
C ALA A 43 1.55 -5.96 2.53
N PRO A 44 2.90 -5.97 2.48
CA PRO A 44 3.69 -6.93 3.24
C PRO A 44 3.39 -6.89 4.74
N VAL A 45 3.38 -8.05 5.40
CA VAL A 45 3.15 -8.19 6.85
C VAL A 45 3.99 -7.19 7.68
N PRO A 46 5.30 -6.99 7.42
CA PRO A 46 6.10 -6.01 8.18
C PRO A 46 5.58 -4.57 8.09
N VAL A 47 4.98 -4.20 6.95
CA VAL A 47 4.39 -2.85 6.76
C VAL A 47 3.11 -2.72 7.56
N ILE A 48 2.25 -3.75 7.51
CA ILE A 48 0.99 -3.78 8.25
C ILE A 48 1.26 -3.73 9.75
N ASP A 49 2.18 -4.54 10.25
CA ASP A 49 2.51 -4.59 11.67
C ASP A 49 3.05 -3.25 12.19
N ALA A 50 3.91 -2.58 11.41
CA ALA A 50 4.41 -1.25 11.76
C ALA A 50 3.29 -0.20 11.82
N LEU A 51 2.36 -0.23 10.87
CA LEU A 51 1.19 0.65 10.87
C LEU A 51 0.26 0.34 12.06
N THR A 52 -0.05 -0.93 12.30
CA THR A 52 -0.88 -1.36 13.44
C THR A 52 -0.27 -0.91 14.76
N ALA A 53 1.02 -1.14 14.98
CA ALA A 53 1.73 -0.70 16.18
C ALA A 53 1.69 0.83 16.34
N ARG A 54 1.89 1.59 15.25
CA ARG A 54 1.81 3.05 15.28
C ARG A 54 0.40 3.55 15.61
N THR A 55 -0.63 2.91 15.07
CA THR A 55 -2.03 3.27 15.36
C THR A 55 -2.44 2.90 16.78
N ALA A 56 -1.92 1.81 17.34
CA ALA A 56 -2.21 1.37 18.70
C ALA A 56 -1.73 2.36 19.77
N HIS A 57 -0.74 3.19 19.46
CA HIS A 57 -0.30 4.27 20.36
C HIS A 57 -1.38 5.35 20.58
N GLY A 58 -2.30 5.55 19.64
CA GLY A 58 -3.47 6.44 19.79
C GLY A 58 -3.22 7.94 19.69
N ILE A 59 -1.96 8.41 19.71
CA ILE A 59 -1.60 9.83 19.56
C ILE A 59 -0.95 10.07 18.20
N PHE A 60 -1.48 11.03 17.43
CA PHE A 60 -1.06 11.37 16.06
C PHE A 60 -0.58 12.83 15.96
N GLY A 61 0.27 13.26 16.90
CA GLY A 61 0.85 14.61 16.91
C GLY A 61 2.02 14.79 15.94
N TYR A 62 2.71 15.92 16.07
CA TYR A 62 3.89 16.24 15.25
C TYR A 62 4.96 15.14 15.33
N THR A 63 5.37 14.65 14.17
CA THR A 63 6.36 13.58 14.03
C THR A 63 7.60 14.14 13.33
N GLN A 64 8.77 13.95 13.95
CA GLN A 64 10.06 14.34 13.40
C GLN A 64 10.82 13.08 12.95
N LEU A 65 11.19 13.02 11.68
CA LEU A 65 12.05 11.96 11.16
C LEU A 65 13.45 12.01 11.79
N LYS A 66 14.06 10.84 11.98
CA LYS A 66 15.40 10.66 12.56
C LYS A 66 16.33 9.98 11.55
N ASP A 67 17.60 9.86 11.91
CA ASP A 67 18.66 9.36 11.02
C ASP A 67 18.43 7.92 10.57
N ASP A 68 17.72 7.12 11.37
CA ASP A 68 17.35 5.75 11.05
C ASP A 68 16.55 5.63 9.74
N TYR A 69 15.59 6.53 9.50
CA TYR A 69 14.84 6.61 8.24
C TYR A 69 15.76 6.78 7.03
N PHE A 70 16.69 7.74 7.11
CA PHE A 70 17.61 8.04 6.02
C PHE A 70 18.65 6.92 5.80
N ASN A 71 19.09 6.28 6.89
CA ASN A 71 20.01 5.16 6.83
C ASN A 71 19.38 3.97 6.08
N VAL A 72 18.14 3.61 6.40
CA VAL A 72 17.40 2.53 5.73
C VAL A 72 17.23 2.81 4.24
N LEU A 73 16.86 4.05 3.88
CA LEU A 73 16.69 4.44 2.48
C LEU A 73 18.01 4.32 1.70
N ARG A 74 19.10 4.84 2.26
CA ARG A 74 20.44 4.77 1.65
C ARG A 74 20.88 3.33 1.44
N ASP A 75 20.68 2.47 2.44
CA ASP A 75 21.06 1.06 2.35
C ASP A 75 20.23 0.30 1.31
N TRP A 76 18.94 0.60 1.19
CA TRP A 76 18.11 0.02 0.14
C TRP A 76 18.62 0.37 -1.27
N PHE A 77 18.87 1.66 -1.54
CA PHE A 77 19.39 2.08 -2.84
C PHE A 77 20.75 1.45 -3.14
N ARG A 78 21.67 1.45 -2.17
CA ARG A 78 22.99 0.84 -2.32
C ARG A 78 22.95 -0.66 -2.64
N THR A 79 21.97 -1.37 -2.12
CA THR A 79 21.90 -2.85 -2.25
C THR A 79 21.03 -3.33 -3.41
N ARG A 80 20.10 -2.51 -3.91
CA ARG A 80 19.09 -2.93 -4.89
C ARG A 80 19.04 -2.13 -6.18
N HIS A 81 19.67 -0.96 -6.22
CA HIS A 81 19.59 -0.04 -7.37
C HIS A 81 20.96 0.45 -7.86
N ALA A 82 22.03 0.22 -7.10
CA ALA A 82 23.39 0.58 -7.51
C ALA A 82 23.92 -0.34 -8.63
#